data_AF-A0A3D9GHT3-F1
#
_entry.id   AF-A0A3D9GHT3-F1
#
_cell.length_a   1.000
_cell.length_b   1.000
_cell.length_c   1.000
_cell.angle_alpha   90.00
_cell.angle_beta   90.00
_cell.angle_gamma   90.00
#
_symmetry.space_group_name_H-M   'P 1'
#
loop_
_entity.id
_entity.type
_entity.pdbx_description
1 polymer ?
#
loop_
_entity_poly.entity_id
_entity_poly.type
_entity_poly.pdbx_seq_one_letter_code
_entity_poly.pdbx_strand_id
1 'polypeptide(L)' 'MGTEHEKDILLQHELAVMEGILESKAQYRKIIKAGIARWVKDFQDGRIEIKTVDDLKKLIEIDIELQRDDL' A
#
# COMPACT_ATOMS: atom_id res chain seq x y z
N MET A 1 37.10 -20.73 -5.81
CA MET A 1 36.05 -20.52 -6.81
C MET A 1 34.69 -20.71 -6.15
N GLY A 2 34.24 -19.74 -5.34
CA GLY A 2 32.95 -19.79 -4.63
C GLY A 2 32.24 -18.44 -4.50
N THR A 3 32.86 -17.35 -4.96
CA THR A 3 32.45 -15.99 -4.58
C THR A 3 31.44 -15.32 -5.49
N GLU A 4 31.30 -15.75 -6.76
CA GLU A 4 30.32 -15.16 -7.69
C GLU A 4 28.98 -15.86 -7.62
N HIS A 5 28.96 -17.19 -7.47
CA HIS A 5 27.73 -17.96 -7.37
C HIS A 5 26.97 -17.67 -6.07
N GLU A 6 27.68 -17.54 -4.94
CA GLU A 6 27.06 -17.13 -3.67
C GLU A 6 26.49 -15.70 -3.73
N LYS A 7 27.15 -14.78 -4.44
CA LYS A 7 26.64 -13.42 -4.66
C LYS A 7 25.39 -13.41 -5.52
N ASP A 8 25.35 -14.22 -6.57
CA ASP A 8 24.18 -14.33 -7.45
C ASP A 8 22.97 -14.90 -6.70
N ILE A 9 23.17 -15.92 -5.86
CA ILE A 9 22.12 -16.48 -5.00
C ILE A 9 21.61 -15.44 -3.99
N LEU A 10 22.51 -14.67 -3.37
CA LEU A 10 22.14 -13.61 -2.44
C LEU A 10 21.32 -12.51 -3.14
N LEU A 11 21.74 -12.08 -4.33
CA LEU A 11 21.03 -11.09 -5.14
C LEU A 11 19.63 -11.59 -5.54
N GLN A 12 19.51 -12.85 -5.96
CA GLN A 12 18.21 -13.43 -6.29
C GLN A 12 17.27 -13.51 -5.08
N HIS A 13 17.82 -13.82 -3.90
CA HIS A 13 17.04 -13.80 -2.66
C HIS A 13 16.55 -12.39 -2.32
N GLU A 14 17.41 -11.38 -2.41
CA GLU A 14 17.04 -9.99 -2.17
C GLU A 14 15.97 -9.51 -3.15
N LEU A 15 16.07 -9.86 -4.44
CA LEU A 15 15.03 -9.57 -5.44
C LEU A 15 13.69 -10.22 -5.11
N ALA A 16 13.69 -11.49 -4.73
CA ALA A 16 12.46 -12.20 -4.36
C ALA A 16 11.80 -11.59 -3.12
N VAL A 17 12.59 -11.16 -2.14
CA VAL A 17 12.09 -10.43 -0.96
C VAL A 17 11.49 -9.08 -1.37
N MET A 18 12.17 -8.32 -2.24
CA MET A 18 11.65 -7.04 -2.74
C MET A 18 10.36 -7.21 -3.55
N GLU A 19 10.26 -8.24 -4.40
CA GLU A 19 9.03 -8.55 -5.13
C GLU A 19 7.86 -8.84 -4.18
N GLY A 20 8.09 -9.66 -3.15
CA GLY A 20 7.06 -9.96 -2.14
C GLY A 20 6.58 -8.71 -1.37
N ILE A 21 7.50 -7.79 -1.07
CA ILE A 21 7.17 -6.49 -0.44
C ILE A 21 6.31 -5.64 -1.39
N LEU A 22 6.71 -5.54 -2.65
CA LEU A 22 5.98 -4.77 -3.67
C LEU A 22 4.57 -5.32 -3.92
N GLU A 23 4.43 -6.65 -3.98
CA GLU A 23 3.13 -7.31 -4.11
C GLU A 23 2.22 -6.99 -2.93
N SER A 24 2.75 -7.12 -1.70
CA SER A 24 2.00 -6.82 -0.48
C SER A 24 1.53 -5.36 -0.45
N LYS A 25 2.43 -4.41 -0.79
CA LYS A 25 2.08 -2.98 -0.91
C LYS A 25 0.98 -2.74 -1.95
N ALA A 26 1.04 -3.41 -3.10
CA ALA A 26 0.01 -3.31 -4.12
C ALA A 26 -1.35 -3.83 -3.64
N GLN A 27 -1.38 -4.90 -2.85
CA GLN A 27 -2.61 -5.41 -2.25
C GLN A 27 -3.21 -4.42 -1.24
N TYR A 28 -2.41 -3.84 -0.35
CA TYR A 28 -2.87 -2.81 0.60
C TYR A 28 -3.45 -1.59 -0.12
N ARG A 29 -2.77 -1.09 -1.17
CA ARG A 29 -3.30 0.03 -1.97
C ARG A 29 -4.68 -0.26 -2.57
N LYS A 30 -4.94 -1.47 -3.04
CA LYS A 30 -6.26 -1.85 -3.57
C LYS A 30 -7.34 -1.76 -2.49
N ILE A 31 -7.05 -2.24 -1.29
CA ILE A 31 -7.98 -2.22 -0.15
C ILE A 31 -8.29 -0.78 0.25
N ILE A 32 -7.25 0.07 0.40
CA ILE A 32 -7.42 1.48 0.79
C ILE A 32 -8.25 2.24 -0.24
N LYS A 33 -7.95 2.08 -1.54
CA LYS A 33 -8.74 2.71 -2.61
C LYS A 33 -10.20 2.27 -2.61
N ALA A 34 -10.47 0.98 -2.38
CA ALA A 34 -11.84 0.49 -2.26
C ALA A 34 -12.56 1.07 -1.02
N GLY A 35 -11.85 1.19 0.10
CA GLY A 35 -12.35 1.82 1.32
C GLY A 35 -12.72 3.29 1.12
N ILE A 36 -11.84 4.08 0.51
CA ILE A 36 -12.09 5.49 0.19
C ILE A 36 -13.29 5.61 -0.76
N ALA A 37 -13.35 4.81 -1.82
CA ALA A 37 -14.45 4.84 -2.78
C ALA A 37 -15.80 4.53 -2.11
N ARG A 38 -15.81 3.55 -1.18
CA ARG A 38 -17.01 3.22 -0.42
C ARG A 38 -17.43 4.37 0.51
N TRP A 39 -16.47 4.92 1.25
CA TRP A 39 -16.70 6.05 2.15
C TRP A 39 -17.28 7.26 1.40
N VAL A 40 -16.71 7.61 0.24
CA VAL A 40 -17.21 8.73 -0.60
C VAL A 40 -18.65 8.48 -1.03
N LYS A 41 -18.98 7.25 -1.45
CA LYS A 41 -20.34 6.88 -1.84
C LYS A 41 -21.33 6.98 -0.67
N ASP A 42 -20.97 6.43 0.48
CA ASP A 42 -21.84 6.46 1.66
C ASP A 42 -22.05 7.91 2.16
N PHE A 43 -21.08 8.81 1.97
CA PHE A 43 -21.22 10.24 2.24
C PHE A 43 -22.18 10.92 1.25
N GLN A 44 -22.02 10.68 -0.05
CA GLN A 44 -22.92 11.21 -1.09
C GLN A 44 -24.36 10.74 -0.92
N ASP A 45 -24.54 9.49 -0.48
CA ASP A 45 -25.85 8.89 -0.20
C ASP A 45 -26.48 9.41 1.11
N GLY A 46 -25.80 10.28 1.86
CA GLY A 46 -26.26 10.81 3.15
C GLY A 46 -26.33 9.75 4.27
N ARG A 47 -25.68 8.59 4.09
CA ARG A 47 -25.65 7.50 5.09
C ARG A 47 -24.68 7.79 6.23
N ILE A 48 -23.69 8.65 5.98
CA ILE A 48 -22.74 9.15 6.98
C ILE A 48 -22.82 10.67 7.02
N GLU A 49 -22.96 11.19 8.23
CA GLU A 49 -22.92 12.62 8.51
C GLU A 49 -21.55 12.95 9.08
N ILE A 50 -20.78 13.78 8.37
CA ILE A 50 -19.41 14.10 8.77
C ILE A 50 -19.46 15.15 9.89
N LYS A 51 -19.19 14.72 11.12
CA LYS A 51 -18.97 15.61 12.26
C LYS A 51 -17.48 15.92 12.47
N THR A 52 -16.61 15.00 12.09
CA THR A 52 -15.15 15.16 12.03
C THR A 52 -14.60 14.37 10.82
N VAL A 53 -13.58 14.90 10.14
CA VAL A 53 -13.02 14.35 8.88
C VAL A 53 -11.89 13.34 9.15
N ASP A 54 -11.83 12.74 10.34
CA ASP A 54 -10.62 12.07 10.84
C ASP A 54 -10.35 10.71 10.17
N ASP A 55 -11.39 9.91 9.91
CA ASP A 55 -11.21 8.57 9.31
C ASP A 55 -10.80 8.64 7.83
N LEU A 56 -11.38 9.57 7.07
CA LEU A 56 -10.94 9.81 5.69
C LEU A 56 -9.50 10.32 5.65
N LYS A 57 -9.15 11.24 6.57
CA LYS A 57 -7.79 11.76 6.68
C LYS A 57 -6.78 10.64 6.91
N LYS A 58 -7.06 9.72 7.85
CA LYS A 58 -6.20 8.54 8.10
C LYS A 58 -6.07 7.64 6.87
N LEU A 59 -7.16 7.39 6.14
CA LEU A 59 -7.11 6.57 4.92
C LEU A 59 -6.26 7.22 3.82
N ILE A 60 -6.33 8.55 3.68
CA ILE A 60 -5.51 9.30 2.72
C ILE A 60 -4.04 9.33 3.16
N GLU A 61 -3.75 9.54 4.45
CA GLU A 61 -2.39 9.51 4.99
C GLU A 61 -1.72 8.16 4.72
N ILE A 62 -2.42 7.05 4.97
CA ILE A 62 -1.92 5.70 4.65
C ILE A 62 -1.67 5.54 3.15
N ASP A 63 -2.56 6.03 2.27
CA ASP A 63 -2.35 5.96 0.82
C ASP A 63 -1.11 6.76 0.37
N ILE A 64 -0.88 7.93 0.97
CA ILE A 64 0.30 8.77 0.70
C ILE A 64 1.57 8.09 1.20
N GLU A 65 1.56 7.53 2.40
CA GLU A 65 2.71 6.78 2.94
C GLU A 65 3.06 5.59 2.05
N LEU A 66 2.06 4.85 1.58
CA LEU A 66 2.24 3.74 0.63
C LEU A 66 2.73 4.19 -0.76
N GLN A 67 2.61 5.48 -1.11
CA GLN A 67 3.14 6.03 -2.37
C GLN A 67 4.55 6.61 -2.23
N ARG A 68 4.90 7.16 -1.07
CA ARG A 68 6.23 7.75 -0.82
C ARG A 68 7.36 6.73 -0.81
N ASP A 69 7.05 5.51 -0.43
CA ASP A 69 7.98 4.39 -0.42
C ASP A 69 8.36 3.87 -1.84
N ASP A 70 7.70 4.36 -2.89
CA ASP A 70 7.95 4.00 -4.28
C ASP A 70 8.75 5.10 -5.05
N LEU A 71 9.16 6.19 -4.38
CA LEU A 71 9.98 7.30 -4.91
C LEU A 71 11.40 7.28 -4.34
#